data_AF-A0A962CEE7-F1
#
_entry.id   AF-A0A962CEE7-F1
#
_cell.length_a   1.000
_cell.length_b   1.000
_cell.length_c   1.000
_cell.angle_alpha   90.00
_cell.angle_beta   90.00
_cell.angle_gamma   90.00
#
_symmetry.space_group_name_H-M   'P 1'
#
loop_
_entity.id
_entity.type
_entity.pdbx_description
1 polymer ?
#
loop_
_entity_poly.entity_id
_entity_poly.type
_entity_poly.pdbx_seq_one_letter_code
_entity_poly.pdbx_strand_id
1 'polypeptide(L)' 'MDRGLACVHPFVRANGKVQVIAHRGASALRPEHTLAAYQKAIEDGADFIEPDLVMSRDGVLVARHEC' A
#
# COMPACT_ATOMS: atom_id res chain seq x y z
N MET A 1 -11.79 37.21 -3.53
CA MET A 1 -11.28 36.44 -4.69
C MET A 1 -10.32 35.36 -4.15
N ASP A 2 -10.72 34.53 -3.20
CA ASP A 2 -11.75 33.49 -3.27
C ASP A 2 -11.42 32.40 -4.31
N ARG A 3 -10.59 31.42 -3.90
CA ARG A 3 -10.62 30.01 -4.32
C ARG A 3 -9.94 29.11 -3.27
N GLY A 4 -10.77 28.41 -2.51
CA GLY A 4 -10.60 26.97 -2.28
C GLY A 4 -9.57 26.53 -1.24
N LEU A 5 -10.03 26.46 0.02
CA LEU A 5 -9.48 25.55 1.01
C LEU A 5 -9.73 24.11 0.52
N ALA A 6 -8.86 23.57 -0.33
CA ALA A 6 -8.78 22.13 -0.55
C ALA A 6 -8.09 21.53 0.67
N CYS A 7 -8.76 20.62 1.38
CA CYS A 7 -8.12 19.81 2.42
C CYS A 7 -7.06 18.91 1.76
N VAL A 8 -5.83 19.41 1.65
CA VAL A 8 -4.70 18.67 1.09
C VAL A 8 -4.23 17.62 2.11
N HIS A 9 -4.71 16.37 1.98
CA HIS A 9 -4.05 15.25 2.65
C HIS A 9 -2.66 15.09 2.01
N PRO A 10 -1.55 15.19 2.76
CA PRO A 10 -0.20 15.31 2.20
C PRO A 10 0.36 14.00 1.62
N PHE A 11 -0.41 12.91 1.57
CA PHE A 11 0.17 11.57 1.53
C PHE A 11 0.52 11.02 0.14
N VAL A 12 0.04 11.59 -0.98
CA VAL A 12 0.47 11.15 -2.32
C VAL A 12 0.68 12.34 -3.23
N ARG A 13 1.86 12.96 -3.15
CA ARG A 13 2.30 13.89 -4.19
C ARG A 13 2.99 13.10 -5.31
N ALA A 14 2.27 12.85 -6.39
CA ALA A 14 2.90 12.48 -7.65
C ALA A 14 3.64 13.71 -8.19
N ASN A 15 4.96 13.76 -8.02
CA ASN A 15 5.83 14.81 -8.59
C ASN A 15 5.97 14.69 -10.13
N GLY A 16 4.90 14.31 -10.84
CA GLY A 16 4.92 14.00 -12.28
C GLY A 16 5.57 12.67 -12.66
N LYS A 17 6.03 11.87 -11.68
CA LYS A 17 6.54 10.51 -11.88
C LYS A 17 5.41 9.49 -11.70
N VAL A 18 5.34 8.49 -12.58
CA VAL A 18 4.48 7.30 -12.39
C VAL A 18 4.93 6.57 -11.13
N GLN A 19 3.98 6.29 -10.24
CA GLN A 19 4.22 5.54 -9.01
C GLN A 19 3.92 4.06 -9.23
N VAL A 20 4.79 3.20 -8.71
CA VAL A 20 4.65 1.75 -8.72
C VAL A 20 4.17 1.30 -7.35
N ILE A 21 2.95 0.77 -7.31
CA ILE A 21 2.32 0.27 -6.09
C ILE A 21 2.31 -1.26 -6.16
N ALA A 22 2.99 -1.92 -5.22
CA ALA A 22 3.04 -3.37 -5.14
C ALA A 22 1.78 -3.90 -4.45
N HIS A 23 0.77 -4.24 -5.25
CA HIS A 23 -0.51 -4.82 -4.82
C HIS A 23 -0.28 -6.13 -4.05
N ARG A 24 -0.50 -6.06 -2.73
CA ARG A 24 -0.22 -7.14 -1.75
C ARG A 24 1.22 -7.61 -1.68
N GLY A 25 2.17 -6.74 -2.02
CA GLY A 25 3.58 -7.07 -2.20
C GLY A 25 3.88 -7.64 -3.60
N ALA A 26 4.97 -8.40 -3.74
CA ALA A 26 5.30 -9.11 -4.98
C ALA A 26 4.42 -10.37 -5.15
N SER A 27 3.10 -10.20 -5.14
CA SER A 27 2.08 -11.26 -5.11
C SER A 27 2.15 -12.24 -6.28
N ALA A 28 2.68 -11.80 -7.43
CA ALA A 28 2.95 -12.67 -8.57
C ALA A 28 4.15 -13.63 -8.35
N LEU A 29 5.05 -13.31 -7.40
CA LEU A 29 6.32 -14.01 -7.20
C LEU A 29 6.40 -14.72 -5.85
N ARG A 30 5.65 -14.26 -4.85
CA ARG A 30 5.66 -14.75 -3.47
C ARG A 30 4.22 -14.72 -2.93
N PRO A 31 3.89 -15.55 -1.92
CA PRO A 31 2.56 -15.51 -1.31
C PRO A 31 2.21 -14.10 -0.83
N GLU A 32 1.05 -13.61 -1.25
CA GLU A 32 0.54 -12.28 -0.88
C GLU A 32 0.49 -12.06 0.64
N HIS A 33 0.57 -10.79 1.07
CA HIS A 33 0.53 -10.39 2.48
C HIS A 33 1.56 -11.09 3.39
N THR A 34 2.68 -11.54 2.83
CA THR A 34 3.80 -12.06 3.61
C THR A 34 4.94 -11.05 3.64
N LEU A 35 5.75 -11.12 4.71
CA LEU A 35 7.00 -10.34 4.79
C LEU A 35 7.91 -10.62 3.59
N ALA A 36 7.92 -11.85 3.06
CA ALA A 36 8.71 -12.21 1.90
C ALA A 36 8.23 -11.50 0.61
N ALA A 37 6.92 -11.35 0.42
CA ALA A 37 6.37 -10.61 -0.72
C ALA A 37 6.66 -9.11 -0.61
N TYR A 38 6.59 -8.55 0.59
CA TYR A 38 6.92 -7.15 0.82
C TYR A 38 8.40 -6.87 0.63
N GLN A 39 9.27 -7.71 1.19
CA GLN A 39 10.70 -7.63 1.00
C GLN A 39 11.08 -7.67 -0.48
N LYS A 40 10.50 -8.60 -1.25
CA LYS A 40 10.75 -8.70 -2.68
C LYS A 40 10.28 -7.46 -3.46
N ALA A 41 9.10 -6.92 -3.12
CA ALA A 41 8.61 -5.70 -3.77
C ALA A 41 9.51 -4.47 -3.49
N ILE A 42 10.08 -4.38 -2.29
CA ILE A 42 11.06 -3.35 -1.94
C ILE A 42 12.33 -3.53 -2.77
N GLU A 43 12.85 -4.75 -2.89
CA GLU A 43 14.02 -5.07 -3.71
C GLU A 43 13.81 -4.77 -5.20
N ASP A 44 12.58 -4.95 -5.69
CA ASP A 44 12.20 -4.64 -7.08
C ASP A 44 11.95 -3.14 -7.33
N GLY A 45 12.01 -2.31 -6.29
CA GLY A 45 11.93 -0.85 -6.39
C GLY A 45 10.51 -0.28 -6.44
N ALA A 46 9.53 -0.97 -5.84
CA ALA A 46 8.19 -0.41 -5.67
C ALA A 46 8.24 0.88 -4.82
N ASP A 47 7.48 1.91 -5.21
CA ASP A 47 7.39 3.15 -4.43
C ASP A 47 6.52 2.93 -3.18
N PHE A 48 5.52 2.03 -3.26
CA PHE A 48 4.62 1.69 -2.15
C PHE A 48 4.31 0.20 -2.08
N ILE A 49 4.08 -0.28 -0.87
CA ILE A 49 3.43 -1.56 -0.60
C ILE A 49 1.94 -1.29 -0.32
N GLU A 50 1.07 -2.09 -0.92
CA GLU A 50 -0.37 -2.01 -0.69
C GLU A 50 -0.83 -3.23 0.12
N PRO A 51 -1.28 -3.04 1.38
CA PRO A 51 -1.86 -4.09 2.20
C PRO A 51 -3.39 -3.97 2.30
N ASP A 52 -4.07 -5.11 2.24
CA ASP A 52 -5.47 -5.27 2.62
C ASP A 52 -5.55 -5.54 4.12
N LEU A 53 -6.24 -4.69 4.88
CA LEU A 53 -6.36 -4.84 6.34
C LEU A 53 -7.73 -5.34 6.73
N VAL A 54 -7.75 -6.38 7.56
CA VAL A 54 -8.94 -6.88 8.26
C VAL A 54 -8.71 -6.82 9.77
N MET A 55 -9.80 -6.77 10.54
CA MET A 55 -9.73 -6.73 12.01
C MET A 55 -10.03 -8.11 12.58
N SER A 56 -9.16 -8.60 13.46
CA SER A 56 -9.41 -9.81 14.24
C SER A 56 -10.46 -9.57 15.33
N ARG A 57 -10.96 -10.65 15.95
CA ARG A 57 -11.96 -10.57 17.03
C ARG A 57 -11.50 -9.74 18.23
N ASP A 58 -10.20 -9.76 18.52
CA ASP A 58 -9.54 -9.01 19.59
C ASP A 58 -9.09 -7.60 19.15
N GLY A 59 -9.50 -7.14 17.96
CA GLY A 59 -9.28 -5.77 17.50
C GLY A 59 -7.91 -5.50 16.86
N VAL A 60 -7.14 -6.55 16.58
CA VAL A 60 -5.82 -6.45 15.94
C VAL A 60 -5.98 -6.39 14.43
N LEU A 61 -5.28 -5.47 13.77
CA LEU A 61 -5.26 -5.39 12.31
C LEU A 61 -4.34 -6.45 11.73
N VAL A 62 -4.83 -7.18 10.72
CA VAL A 62 -4.12 -8.27 10.04
C VAL A 62 -4.11 -7.99 8.54
N ALA A 63 -2.96 -8.18 7.90
CA ALA A 63 -2.85 -8.10 6.44
C ALA A 63 -3.38 -9.39 5.81
N ARG A 64 -4.52 -9.34 5.11
CA ARG A 64 -5.18 -10.49 4.50
C ARG A 64 -6.22 -10.02 3.48
N HIS A 65 -6.39 -10.77 2.39
CA HIS A 65 -7.35 -10.44 1.34
C HIS A 65 -8.77 -11.02 1.52
N GLU A 66 -8.94 -12.10 2.30
CA GLU A 66 -10.25 -12.77 2.49
C GLU A 66 -10.83 -12.56 3.89
N CYS A 67 -12.16 -12.41 3.95
CA CYS A 67 -12.98 -12.24 5.16
C CYS A 67 -13.83 -13.49 5.44
#